data_AF-K6Z1Y7-F1
#
_entry.id   AF-K6Z1Y7-F1
#
_cell.length_a   1.000
_cell.length_b   1.000
_cell.length_c   1.000
_cell.angle_alpha   90.00
_cell.angle_beta   90.00
_cell.angle_gamma   90.00
#
_symmetry.space_group_name_H-M   'P 1'
#
loop_
_entity.id
_entity.type
_entity.pdbx_description
1 polymer ?
#
loop_
_entity_poly.entity_id
_entity_poly.type
_entity_poly.pdbx_seq_one_letter_code
_entity_poly.pdbx_strand_id
1 'polypeptide(L)' 'MGHSSLVFAPLQIAVLTVSDTRNESTDTSGEYLRLSATEADHIVVDEKNSHR' A
#
# COMPACT_ATOMS: atom_id res chain seq x y z
N MET A 1 -33.97 -4.67 -1.06
CA MET A 1 -32.70 -5.35 -0.76
C MET A 1 -31.96 -5.56 -2.07
N GLY A 2 -30.72 -5.09 -2.20
CA GLY A 2 -29.94 -5.22 -3.43
C GLY A 2 -28.49 -4.84 -3.18
N HIS A 3 -27.92 -5.36 -2.08
CA HIS A 3 -26.50 -5.21 -1.78
C HIS A 3 -25.78 -6.14 -2.74
N SER A 4 -25.19 -5.58 -3.80
CA SER A 4 -24.37 -6.32 -4.75
C SER A 4 -23.26 -7.00 -3.94
N SER A 5 -23.36 -8.32 -3.77
CA SER A 5 -22.31 -9.15 -3.17
C SER A 5 -21.18 -9.24 -4.19
N LEU A 6 -20.43 -8.16 -4.33
CA LEU A 6 -19.19 -8.15 -5.09
C LEU A 6 -18.23 -9.11 -4.38
N VAL A 7 -17.83 -10.16 -5.10
CA VAL A 7 -16.78 -11.06 -4.65
C VAL A 7 -15.52 -10.21 -4.46
N PHE A 8 -14.83 -10.41 -3.34
CA PHE A 8 -13.57 -9.74 -3.09
C PHE A 8 -12.59 -10.04 -4.23
N ALA A 9 -12.03 -8.99 -4.83
CA ALA A 9 -11.05 -9.07 -5.90
C ALA A 9 -9.76 -8.39 -5.44
N PRO A 10 -8.62 -9.09 -5.36
CA PRO A 10 -7.36 -8.50 -4.93
C PRO A 10 -6.91 -7.44 -5.95
N LEU A 11 -6.51 -6.27 -5.46
CA LEU A 11 -5.96 -5.20 -6.29
C LEU A 11 -4.43 -5.26 -6.30
N GLN A 12 -3.84 -4.78 -7.39
CA GLN A 12 -2.41 -4.54 -7.49
C GLN A 12 -2.12 -3.09 -7.06
N ILE A 13 -1.35 -2.91 -6.01
CA ILE A 13 -1.12 -1.64 -5.33
C ILE A 13 0.38 -1.31 -5.37
N ALA A 14 0.73 -0.11 -5.79
CA ALA A 14 2.08 0.43 -5.66
C ALA A 14 2.09 1.51 -4.59
N VAL A 15 3.07 1.47 -3.68
CA VAL A 15 3.23 2.42 -2.58
C VAL A 15 4.43 3.31 -2.87
N LEU A 16 4.19 4.62 -2.97
CA LEU A 16 5.24 5.63 -3.16
C LEU A 16 5.20 6.62 -2.00
N THR A 17 6.25 6.60 -1.19
CA THR A 17 6.44 7.60 -0.15
C THR A 17 7.22 8.77 -0.72
N VAL A 18 6.66 9.97 -0.57
CA VAL A 18 7.32 11.23 -0.93
C VAL A 18 7.68 11.95 0.37
N SER A 19 8.97 12.10 0.63
CA SER A 19 9.46 12.78 1.82
C SER A 19 10.86 13.34 1.58
N ASP A 20 11.10 14.57 2.04
CA ASP A 20 12.43 15.19 1.91
C ASP A 20 13.45 14.60 2.90
N THR A 21 13.00 13.87 3.93
CA THR A 21 13.85 13.41 5.03
C THR A 21 13.78 11.91 5.32
N ARG A 22 12.76 11.20 4.82
CA ARG A 22 12.60 9.77 5.08
C ARG A 22 13.22 8.90 4.01
N ASN A 23 13.98 7.92 4.48
CA ASN A 23 14.52 6.79 3.73
C ASN A 23 13.75 5.49 4.00
N GLU A 24 14.10 4.43 3.27
CA GLU A 24 13.46 3.10 3.39
C GLU A 24 13.43 2.59 4.83
N SER A 25 14.46 2.87 5.63
CA SER A 25 14.54 2.44 7.04
C SER A 25 13.72 3.31 8.01
N THR A 26 13.24 4.48 7.57
CA THR A 26 12.47 5.42 8.39
C THR A 26 11.06 5.63 7.86
N ASP A 27 10.70 4.90 6.81
CA ASP A 27 9.40 5.00 6.16
C ASP A 27 8.33 4.13 6.82
N THR A 28 8.02 4.48 8.06
CA THR A 28 6.96 3.80 8.81
C THR A 28 5.58 3.93 8.18
N SER A 29 5.36 4.94 7.33
CA SER A 29 4.08 5.16 6.66
C SER A 29 3.93 4.29 5.41
N GLY A 30 4.97 4.18 4.59
CA GLY A 30 5.02 3.24 3.47
C GLY A 30 4.89 1.79 3.96
N GLU A 31 5.66 1.42 4.99
CA GLU A 31 5.59 0.08 5.59
C GLU A 31 4.19 -0.24 6.10
N TYR A 32 3.55 0.69 6.82
CA TYR A 32 2.19 0.51 7.34
C TYR A 32 1.19 0.26 6.20
N LEU A 33 1.23 1.07 5.13
CA LEU A 33 0.33 0.92 3.99
C LEU A 33 0.53 -0.41 3.28
N ARG A 34 1.79 -0.85 3.12
CA ARG A 34 2.11 -2.14 2.53
C ARG A 34 1.55 -3.30 3.36
N LEU A 35 1.73 -3.26 4.68
CA LEU A 35 1.22 -4.28 5.59
C LEU A 35 -0.30 -4.33 5.55
N SER A 36 -0.99 -3.19 5.73
CA SER A 36 -2.45 -3.15 5.72
C SER A 36 -3.05 -3.60 4.38
N ALA A 37 -2.42 -3.26 3.24
CA ALA A 37 -2.85 -3.77 1.94
C ALA A 37 -2.73 -5.30 1.85
N THR A 38 -1.63 -5.85 2.37
CA THR A 38 -1.38 -7.30 2.38
C THR A 38 -2.34 -8.03 3.33
N GLU A 39 -2.59 -7.47 4.52
CA GLU A 39 -3.54 -7.99 5.51
C GLU A 39 -4.98 -7.98 4.99
N ALA A 40 -5.31 -7.05 4.10
CA ALA A 40 -6.61 -6.98 3.43
C ALA A 40 -6.70 -7.88 2.18
N ASP A 41 -5.79 -8.85 1.99
CA ASP A 41 -5.73 -9.75 0.83
C ASP A 41 -5.48 -9.02 -0.51
N HIS A 42 -4.88 -7.82 -0.51
CA HIS A 42 -4.42 -7.15 -1.72
C HIS A 42 -2.93 -7.44 -2.02
N ILE A 43 -2.50 -7.15 -3.24
CA ILE A 43 -1.15 -7.46 -3.73
C ILE A 43 -0.38 -6.14 -3.86
N VAL A 44 0.68 -5.97 -3.08
CA VAL A 44 1.60 -4.84 -3.23
C VAL A 44 2.66 -5.19 -4.27
N VAL A 45 2.63 -4.52 -5.42
CA VAL A 45 3.48 -4.82 -6.58
C VAL A 45 4.77 -4.01 -6.62
N ASP A 46 4.80 -2.85 -5.95
CA ASP A 46 5.98 -1.99 -5.89
C ASP A 46 5.95 -1.13 -4.62
N GLU A 47 7.12 -0.91 -4.03
CA GLU A 47 7.33 0.02 -2.92
C GLU A 47 8.55 0.89 -3.25
N LYS A 48 8.40 2.20 -3.08
CA LYS A 48 9.43 3.19 -3.42
C LYS A 48 9.42 4.35 -2.44
N ASN A 49 10.62 4.83 -2.12
CA ASN A 49 10.83 6.09 -1.43
C ASN A 49 11.46 7.10 -2.38
N SER A 50 10.75 8.20 -2.65
CA SER A 50 11.30 9.33 -3.37
C SER A 50 11.72 10.40 -2.38
N HIS A 51 13.01 10.69 -2.36
CA HIS A 51 13.56 11.87 -1.68
C HIS A 51 13.67 12.98 -2.72
N ARG A 52 13.14 14.16 -2.40
CA ARG A 52 13.32 15.35 -3.22
C ARG A 52 14.42 16.24 -2.66
#